data_AF-A0A8B6ELA5-F1
#
_entry.id   AF-A0A8B6ELA5-F1
#
_cell.length_a   1.000
_cell.length_b   1.000
_cell.length_c   1.000
_cell.angle_alpha   90.00
_cell.angle_beta   90.00
_cell.angle_gamma   90.00
#
_symmetry.space_group_name_H-M   'P 1'
#
loop_
_entity.id
_entity.type
_entity.pdbx_description
1 polymer ?
#
loop_
_entity_poly.entity_id
_entity_poly.type
_entity_poly.pdbx_seq_one_letter_code
_entity_poly.pdbx_strand_id
1 'polypeptide(L)'
;MNSLNDLVLLPAGHRYNVPRIAIVLTGGKSQHKSRTLKAARNLKNAGVKIISVGIGSGIDWSEVHGIASTGRKRASPNWALKVNNFVKLSKPSISYLITETACSVGSVIKPHRFNGLRIN
;
A
#
# COMPACT_ATOMS: atom_id res chain seq x y z
N MET A 1 10.18 13.20 -3.99
CA MET A 1 10.47 11.85 -3.44
C MET A 1 11.60 11.25 -4.26
N ASN A 2 12.71 10.86 -3.62
CA ASN A 2 13.93 10.48 -4.34
C ASN A 2 13.88 9.05 -4.87
N SER A 3 13.11 8.16 -4.22
CA SER A 3 12.55 6.90 -4.75
C SER A 3 11.79 6.19 -3.61
N LEU A 4 10.95 5.20 -3.92
CA LEU A 4 10.46 4.21 -2.94
C LEU A 4 11.57 3.23 -2.47
N ASN A 5 12.81 3.41 -2.92
CA ASN A 5 13.94 2.53 -2.57
C ASN A 5 14.23 2.52 -1.06
N ASP A 6 13.86 3.57 -0.32
CA ASP A 6 14.04 3.62 1.14
C ASP A 6 12.97 2.82 1.90
N LEU A 7 11.88 2.40 1.23
CA LEU A 7 10.88 1.51 1.82
C LEU A 7 11.33 0.06 1.68
N VAL A 8 12.44 -0.29 2.32
CA VAL A 8 12.88 -1.68 2.49
C VAL A 8 12.21 -2.21 3.74
N LEU A 9 11.15 -3.00 3.58
CA LEU A 9 10.64 -3.84 4.67
C LEU A 9 11.62 -4.99 4.87
N LEU A 10 12.63 -4.77 5.71
CA LEU A 10 13.64 -5.77 6.02
C LEU A 10 12.98 -7.06 6.54
N PRO A 11 13.46 -8.24 6.13
CA PRO A 11 12.87 -9.52 6.53
C PRO A 11 12.92 -9.76 8.05
N ALA A 12 13.78 -9.07 8.80
CA ALA A 12 13.99 -9.30 10.23
C ALA A 12 12.88 -8.77 11.18
N GLY A 13 11.88 -8.02 10.69
CA GLY A 13 10.86 -7.39 11.54
C GLY A 13 9.40 -7.78 11.28
N HIS A 14 9.13 -8.65 10.31
CA HIS A 14 7.76 -8.99 9.93
C HIS A 14 7.27 -10.28 10.58
N ARG A 15 6.03 -10.27 11.08
CA ARG A 15 5.40 -11.44 11.68
C ARG A 15 4.88 -12.37 10.59
N TYR A 16 5.14 -13.67 10.76
CA TYR A 16 4.55 -14.70 9.92
C TYR A 16 3.01 -14.64 10.00
N ASN A 17 2.34 -14.90 8.87
CA ASN A 17 0.87 -14.91 8.75
C ASN A 17 0.16 -13.58 9.09
N VAL A 18 0.88 -12.45 9.16
CA VAL A 18 0.30 -11.12 9.34
C VAL A 18 0.35 -10.34 8.03
N PRO A 19 -0.75 -9.68 7.60
CA PRO A 19 -0.72 -8.83 6.42
C PRO A 19 0.33 -7.73 6.51
N ARG A 20 1.04 -7.51 5.40
CA ARG A 20 2.00 -6.39 5.28
C ARG A 20 1.39 -5.31 4.41
N ILE A 21 1.26 -4.11 4.97
CA ILE A 21 0.67 -2.95 4.32
C ILE A 21 1.67 -1.80 4.33
N ALA A 22 1.87 -1.15 3.19
CA ALA A 22 2.60 0.09 3.04
C ALA A 22 1.63 1.20 2.67
N ILE A 23 1.69 2.34 3.37
CA ILE A 23 0.92 3.55 3.04
C ILE A 23 1.92 4.59 2.56
N VAL A 24 1.81 4.99 1.29
CA VAL A 24 2.72 5.94 0.65
C VAL A 24 2.02 7.28 0.53
N LEU A 25 2.54 8.32 1.18
CA LEU A 25 2.06 9.70 1.04
C LEU A 25 3.03 10.48 0.15
N THR A 26 2.54 11.18 -0.88
CA THR A 26 3.39 12.04 -1.71
C THR A 26 2.72 13.37 -2.07
N GLY A 27 3.45 14.48 -1.96
CA GLY A 27 3.01 15.82 -2.35
C GLY A 27 3.41 16.24 -3.77
N GLY A 28 4.14 15.39 -4.51
CA GLY A 28 4.69 15.74 -5.81
C GLY A 28 5.18 14.53 -6.61
N LYS A 29 5.79 14.80 -7.77
CA LYS A 29 6.41 13.78 -8.63
C LYS A 29 7.67 13.21 -7.96
N SER A 30 7.98 11.94 -8.22
CA SER A 30 9.31 11.44 -7.87
C SER A 30 10.37 11.97 -8.83
N GLN A 31 11.61 12.03 -8.36
CA GLN A 31 12.76 12.38 -9.21
C GLN A 31 13.05 11.29 -10.26
N HIS A 32 12.67 10.04 -9.96
CA HIS A 32 12.97 8.87 -10.79
C HIS A 32 11.77 7.92 -10.88
N LYS A 33 10.76 8.27 -11.68
CA LYS A 33 9.50 7.51 -11.82
C LYS A 33 9.71 6.02 -12.10
N SER A 34 10.64 5.66 -12.98
CA SER A 34 10.95 4.25 -13.27
C SER A 34 11.46 3.48 -12.05
N ARG A 35 12.35 4.07 -11.25
CA ARG A 35 12.87 3.45 -10.01
C ARG A 35 11.78 3.33 -8.97
N THR A 36 10.96 4.36 -8.80
CA THR A 36 9.80 4.37 -7.89
C THR A 36 8.83 3.23 -8.23
N LEU A 37 8.44 3.09 -9.50
CA LEU A 37 7.53 2.03 -9.94
C LEU A 37 8.16 0.63 -9.83
N LYS A 38 9.47 0.51 -10.07
CA LYS A 38 10.20 -0.75 -9.87
C LYS A 38 10.21 -1.17 -8.39
N ALA A 39 10.47 -0.24 -7.47
CA ALA A 39 10.44 -0.51 -6.04
C ALA A 39 9.02 -0.89 -5.55
N ALA A 40 7.99 -0.18 -6.00
CA ALA A 40 6.60 -0.55 -5.73
C ALA A 40 6.28 -1.98 -6.23
N ARG A 41 6.76 -2.34 -7.42
CA ARG A 41 6.61 -3.70 -7.96
C ARG A 41 7.29 -4.75 -7.09
N ASN A 42 8.52 -4.47 -6.63
CA ASN A 42 9.26 -5.39 -5.75
C ASN A 42 8.51 -5.62 -4.42
N LEU A 43 7.98 -4.56 -3.80
CA LEU A 43 7.15 -4.68 -2.60
C LEU A 43 5.89 -5.51 -2.84
N LYS A 44 5.18 -5.25 -3.95
CA LYS A 44 3.99 -6.02 -4.35
C LYS A 44 4.31 -7.50 -4.54
N ASN A 45 5.41 -7.81 -5.24
CA ASN A 45 5.89 -9.18 -5.44
C ASN A 45 6.30 -9.84 -4.13
N ALA A 46 6.85 -9.07 -3.19
CA ALA A 46 7.16 -9.54 -1.86
C ALA A 46 5.92 -9.77 -0.99
N GLY A 47 4.69 -9.57 -1.48
CA GLY A 47 3.44 -9.78 -0.75
C GLY A 47 2.96 -8.58 0.08
N VAL A 48 3.58 -7.42 -0.10
CA VAL A 48 3.18 -6.17 0.56
C VAL A 48 2.06 -5.51 -0.24
N LYS A 49 0.99 -5.12 0.44
CA LYS A 49 -0.12 -4.36 -0.12
C LYS A 49 0.15 -2.87 0.05
N ILE A 50 0.00 -2.09 -1.02
CA ILE A 50 0.39 -0.67 -1.06
C ILE A 50 -0.85 0.19 -1.30
N ILE A 51 -1.13 1.07 -0.35
CA ILE A 51 -2.10 2.16 -0.48
C ILE A 51 -1.29 3.43 -0.77
N SER A 52 -1.63 4.17 -1.83
CA SER A 52 -0.92 5.41 -2.20
C SER A 52 -1.83 6.62 -2.08
N VAL A 53 -1.37 7.69 -1.47
CA VAL A 53 -2.10 8.95 -1.30
C VAL A 53 -1.30 10.09 -1.93
N GLY A 54 -1.80 10.64 -3.02
CA GLY A 54 -1.28 11.86 -3.63
C GLY A 54 -1.92 13.10 -3.01
N ILE A 55 -1.11 14.08 -2.65
CA ILE A 55 -1.50 15.28 -1.91
C ILE A 55 -1.21 16.50 -2.77
N GLY A 56 -2.21 17.35 -2.99
CA GLY A 56 -2.06 18.57 -3.76
C GLY A 56 -2.10 18.37 -5.27
N SER A 57 -1.74 19.42 -6.00
CA SER A 57 -1.80 19.50 -7.47
C SER A 57 -0.50 19.09 -8.16
N GLY A 58 0.64 19.11 -7.46
CA GLY A 58 1.97 18.81 -8.02
C GLY A 58 2.27 17.33 -8.27
N ILE A 59 1.32 16.43 -8.02
CA ILE A 59 1.50 14.99 -8.18
C ILE A 59 1.44 14.54 -9.64
N ASP A 60 2.11 13.44 -9.95
CA ASP A 60 1.81 12.64 -11.14
C ASP A 60 0.83 11.53 -10.75
N TRP A 61 -0.42 11.65 -11.20
CA TRP A 61 -1.46 10.67 -10.87
C TRP A 61 -1.16 9.26 -11.42
N SER A 62 -0.51 9.17 -12.60
CA SER A 62 -0.10 7.89 -13.16
C SER A 62 0.98 7.22 -12.28
N GLU A 63 1.88 8.00 -11.70
CA GLU A 63 2.85 7.50 -10.74
C GLU A 63 2.19 7.04 -9.44
N VAL A 64 1.34 7.87 -8.82
CA VAL A 64 0.59 7.52 -7.61
C VAL A 64 -0.20 6.23 -7.83
N HIS A 65 -0.96 6.16 -8.93
CA HIS A 65 -1.74 4.98 -9.28
C HIS A 65 -0.87 3.74 -9.54
N GLY A 66 0.29 3.91 -10.19
CA GLY A 66 1.23 2.80 -10.47
C GLY A 66 1.90 2.23 -9.21
N ILE A 67 1.98 3.02 -8.13
CA ILE A 67 2.48 2.57 -6.83
C ILE A 67 1.47 1.63 -6.16
N ALA A 68 0.18 1.95 -6.19
CA ALA A 68 -0.89 1.18 -5.54
C ALA A 68 -0.98 -0.30 -5.97
N SER A 69 -1.60 -1.15 -5.13
CA SER A 69 -1.69 -2.60 -5.33
C SER A 69 -2.80 -3.09 -6.26
N THR A 70 -4.04 -2.64 -6.11
CA THR A 70 -5.18 -3.23 -6.85
C THR A 70 -6.25 -2.18 -7.18
N GLY A 71 -6.07 -1.46 -8.28
CA GLY A 71 -7.06 -0.49 -8.77
C GLY A 71 -8.12 -1.04 -9.73
N ARG A 72 -8.59 -2.29 -9.60
CA ARG A 72 -9.47 -2.92 -10.64
C ARG A 72 -10.68 -3.75 -10.17
N LYS A 73 -10.99 -3.87 -8.88
CA LYS A 73 -12.24 -4.54 -8.44
C LYS A 73 -13.23 -3.49 -7.92
N ARG A 74 -14.39 -3.39 -8.60
CA ARG A 74 -15.47 -2.40 -8.42
C ARG A 74 -16.06 -2.29 -7.00
N ALA A 75 -15.69 -3.17 -6.07
CA ALA A 75 -16.25 -3.22 -4.72
C ALA A 75 -15.23 -2.95 -3.60
N SER A 76 -13.98 -2.57 -3.91
CA SER A 76 -12.97 -2.28 -2.89
C SER A 76 -12.54 -0.81 -2.91
N PRO A 77 -12.40 -0.17 -1.73
CA PRO A 77 -12.02 1.23 -1.62
C PRO A 77 -10.70 1.53 -2.35
N ASN A 78 -10.64 2.70 -2.98
CA ASN A 78 -9.60 3.07 -3.93
C ASN A 78 -8.20 2.99 -3.30
N TRP A 79 -7.43 1.99 -3.69
CA TRP A 79 -6.03 1.77 -3.28
C TRP A 79 -5.08 2.93 -3.64
N ALA A 80 -5.54 3.83 -4.51
CA ALA A 80 -4.90 5.12 -4.79
C ALA A 80 -5.88 6.25 -4.46
N LEU A 81 -5.46 7.19 -3.63
CA LEU A 81 -6.25 8.32 -3.17
C LEU A 81 -5.61 9.63 -3.64
N LYS A 82 -6.46 10.61 -3.95
CA LYS A 82 -6.03 12.00 -4.17
C LYS A 82 -6.69 12.88 -3.12
N VAL A 83 -5.90 13.69 -2.44
CA VAL A 83 -6.36 14.72 -1.52
C VAL A 83 -5.78 16.08 -1.93
N ASN A 84 -6.46 17.18 -1.62
CA ASN A 84 -6.04 18.51 -2.08
C ASN A 84 -4.94 19.14 -1.20
N ASN A 85 -4.81 18.73 0.07
CA ASN A 85 -3.78 19.20 0.99
C ASN A 85 -3.66 18.23 2.19
N PHE A 86 -2.67 18.48 3.05
CA PHE A 86 -2.41 17.66 4.24
C PHE A 86 -3.54 17.72 5.27
N VAL A 87 -4.33 18.80 5.31
CA VAL A 87 -5.47 18.95 6.24
C VAL A 87 -6.56 17.91 5.96
N LYS A 88 -6.69 17.43 4.71
CA LYS A 88 -7.66 16.36 4.41
C LYS A 88 -7.28 15.01 5.01
N LEU A 89 -6.01 14.75 5.33
CA LEU A 89 -5.59 13.48 5.91
C LEU A 89 -6.17 13.25 7.31
N SER A 90 -6.44 14.33 8.06
CA SER A 90 -7.07 14.24 9.38
C SER A 90 -8.61 14.19 9.32
N LYS A 91 -9.22 14.28 8.13
CA LYS A 91 -10.67 14.24 8.02
C LYS A 91 -11.17 12.80 8.15
N PRO A 92 -12.28 12.58 8.89
CA PRO A 92 -12.84 11.24 9.09
C PRO A 92 -13.07 10.46 7.80
N SER A 93 -13.48 11.13 6.72
CA SER A 93 -13.71 10.49 5.42
C SER A 93 -12.45 9.85 4.82
N ILE A 94 -11.29 10.51 4.92
CA ILE A 94 -10.02 9.97 4.40
C ILE A 94 -9.46 8.91 5.33
N SER A 95 -9.51 9.15 6.65
CA SER A 95 -9.07 8.17 7.65
C SER A 95 -9.87 6.87 7.55
N TYR A 96 -11.20 6.97 7.42
CA TYR A 96 -12.09 5.83 7.23
C TYR A 96 -11.73 5.05 5.96
N LEU A 97 -11.53 5.75 4.83
CA LEU A 97 -11.21 5.11 3.57
C LEU A 97 -9.87 4.34 3.59
N ILE A 98 -8.84 4.92 4.19
CA ILE A 98 -7.54 4.26 4.37
C ILE A 98 -7.70 3.06 5.30
N THR A 99 -8.44 3.21 6.40
CA THR A 99 -8.69 2.15 7.39
C THR A 99 -9.45 0.98 6.77
N GLU A 100 -10.56 1.21 6.07
CA GLU A 100 -11.32 0.17 5.37
C GLU A 100 -10.47 -0.57 4.34
N THR A 101 -9.66 0.18 3.57
CA THR A 101 -8.75 -0.43 2.59
C THR A 101 -7.72 -1.33 3.29
N ALA A 102 -7.12 -0.85 4.39
CA ALA A 102 -6.14 -1.62 5.15
C ALA A 102 -6.77 -2.86 5.81
N CYS A 103 -7.93 -2.71 6.45
CA CYS A 103 -8.67 -3.80 7.07
C CYS A 103 -9.05 -4.89 6.07
N SER A 104 -9.42 -4.52 4.84
CA SER A 104 -9.74 -5.48 3.78
C SER A 104 -8.59 -6.43 3.42
N VAL A 105 -7.34 -6.06 3.72
CA VAL A 105 -6.18 -6.95 3.49
C VAL A 105 -6.15 -8.11 4.46
N GLY A 106 -6.57 -7.90 5.71
CA GLY A 106 -6.60 -8.93 6.75
C GLY A 106 -7.53 -10.09 6.41
N SER A 107 -8.66 -9.82 5.77
CA SER A 107 -9.63 -10.83 5.36
C SER A 107 -9.18 -11.71 4.19
N VAL A 108 -8.07 -11.37 3.52
CA VAL A 108 -7.55 -12.13 2.36
C VAL A 108 -6.64 -13.30 2.79
N ILE A 109 -6.07 -13.26 3.99
CA ILE A 109 -5.31 -14.40 4.55
C ILE A 109 -6.31 -15.41 5.09
N LYS A 110 -6.72 -16.38 4.28
CA LYS A 110 -7.36 -17.59 4.80
C LYS A 110 -6.34 -18.34 5.65
N PRO A 111 -6.73 -18.92 6.81
CA PRO A 111 -5.83 -19.75 7.58
C PRO A 111 -5.31 -20.87 6.66
N HIS A 112 -3.99 -20.98 6.52
CA HIS A 112 -3.40 -22.22 6.06
C HIS A 112 -3.85 -23.30 7.05
N ARG A 113 -4.68 -24.25 6.61
CA ARG A 113 -4.84 -25.50 7.33
C ARG A 113 -3.45 -26.10 7.47
N PHE A 114 -2.90 -26.08 8.68
CA PHE A 114 -1.82 -27.01 9.03
C PHE A 114 -2.42 -28.40 8.94
N ASN A 115 -2.13 -29.12 7.86
CA ASN A 115 -2.38 -30.56 7.83
C ASN A 115 -1.44 -31.18 8.86
N GLY A 116 -2.05 -31.65 9.95
CA GLY A 116 -1.52 -32.34 11.12
C GLY A 116 -0.02 -32.69 11.12
N LEU A 117 0.71 -32.05 12.04
CA LEU A 117 1.66 -32.81 12.85
C LEU A 117 0.90 -33.28 14.09
N ARG A 118 0.46 -34.55 14.10
CA ARG A 118 0.27 -35.27 15.36
C ARG A 118 1.68 -35.55 15.88
N ILE A 119 2.04 -34.87 16.95
CA ILE A 119 3.14 -35.28 17.80
C ILE A 119 2.66 -36.51 18.58
N ASN A 120 3.30 -37.66 18.31
CA ASN A 120 3.19 -38.87 19.13
C ASN A 120 3.89 -38.66 20.47
#